data_AF-A0A0E3QKX6-F1
#
_entry.id   AF-A0A0E3QKX6-F1
#
_cell.length_a   1.000
_cell.length_b   1.000
_cell.length_c   1.000
_cell.angle_alpha   90.00
_cell.angle_beta   90.00
_cell.angle_gamma   90.00
#
_symmetry.space_group_name_H-M   'P 1'
#
loop_
_entity.id
_entity.type
_entity.pdbx_description
1 polymer ?
#
loop_
_entity_poly.entity_id
_entity_poly.type
_entity_poly.pdbx_seq_one_letter_code
_entity_poly.pdbx_strand_id
1 'polypeptide(L)'
;MLFLFGLASRKISDTVVTAPMIFVAAGMLLSPEGLYLVNLSSSSTFILNLAELALVLTLFSDASKIDLQALLREEKLPGRLLLIGMPLTIVFGAIIAAFLFKNITLAEAGLIGVMLSPTDAGFGQAIVNNKKVSEKLNTVIYKALINANIAMPSSDIVVHFANQKTELTASE
;
A
#
# COMPACT_ATOMS: atom_id res chain seq x y z
N MET A 1 16.54 -12.48 -9.48
CA MET A 1 15.29 -11.83 -9.95
C MET A 1 15.51 -10.36 -10.33
N LEU A 2 15.98 -9.49 -9.41
CA LEU A 2 16.19 -8.06 -9.68
C LEU A 2 17.02 -7.76 -10.96
N PHE A 3 18.11 -8.49 -11.18
CA PHE A 3 18.97 -8.30 -12.36
C PHE A 3 18.30 -8.73 -13.69
N LEU A 4 17.53 -9.84 -13.66
CA LEU A 4 16.76 -10.31 -14.81
C LEU A 4 15.60 -9.36 -15.14
N PHE A 5 14.91 -8.86 -14.11
CA PHE A 5 13.91 -7.82 -14.26
C PHE A 5 14.52 -6.55 -14.85
N GLY A 6 15.69 -6.12 -14.37
CA GLY A 6 16.40 -4.96 -14.93
C GLY A 6 16.69 -5.08 -16.44
N LEU A 7 17.08 -6.26 -16.92
CA LEU A 7 17.33 -6.52 -18.35
C LEU A 7 16.05 -6.47 -19.21
N ALA A 8 14.93 -6.97 -18.70
CA ALA A 8 13.65 -7.00 -19.42
C ALA A 8 12.81 -5.74 -19.20
N SER A 9 13.14 -4.92 -18.20
CA SER A 9 12.36 -3.77 -17.74
C SER A 9 12.03 -2.80 -18.87
N ARG A 10 13.00 -2.50 -19.74
CA ARG A 10 12.80 -1.59 -20.88
C ARG A 10 11.77 -2.10 -21.89
N LYS A 11 11.62 -3.42 -22.04
CA LYS A 11 10.67 -4.04 -22.96
C LYS A 11 9.28 -4.24 -22.31
N ILE A 12 9.26 -4.40 -20.99
CA ILE A 12 8.05 -4.52 -20.17
C ILE A 12 7.39 -3.14 -19.92
N SER A 13 8.18 -2.06 -19.97
CA SER A 13 7.69 -0.69 -19.77
C SER A 13 6.62 -0.25 -20.77
N ASP A 14 6.51 -0.92 -21.93
CA ASP A 14 5.50 -0.65 -22.95
C ASP A 14 4.22 -1.51 -22.78
N THR A 15 4.17 -2.40 -21.78
CA THR A 15 3.01 -3.27 -21.49
C THR A 15 2.27 -2.86 -20.21
N VAL A 16 1.05 -3.36 -20.03
CA VAL A 16 0.21 -3.12 -18.84
C VAL A 16 0.72 -3.84 -17.58
N VAL A 17 1.75 -4.69 -17.73
CA VAL A 17 2.30 -5.51 -16.65
C VAL A 17 3.25 -4.67 -15.80
N THR A 18 2.91 -4.51 -14.52
CA THR A 18 3.71 -3.72 -13.58
C THR A 18 4.77 -4.57 -12.87
N ALA A 19 5.81 -3.91 -12.34
CA ALA A 19 6.85 -4.58 -11.57
C ALA A 19 6.29 -5.39 -10.38
N PRO A 20 5.36 -4.86 -9.55
CA PRO A 20 4.79 -5.61 -8.44
C PRO A 20 4.08 -6.89 -8.88
N MET A 21 3.33 -6.88 -9.99
CA MET A 21 2.68 -8.08 -10.53
C MET A 21 3.70 -9.18 -10.85
N ILE A 22 4.83 -8.81 -11.47
CA ILE A 22 5.89 -9.77 -11.82
C ILE A 22 6.56 -10.33 -10.57
N PHE A 23 6.87 -9.48 -9.58
CA PHE A 23 7.50 -9.93 -8.34
C PHE A 23 6.56 -10.83 -7.51
N VAL A 24 5.26 -10.53 -7.43
CA VAL A 24 4.26 -11.38 -6.78
C VAL A 24 4.17 -12.73 -7.50
N ALA A 25 4.03 -12.73 -8.84
CA ALA A 25 3.94 -13.97 -9.61
C ALA A 25 5.22 -14.82 -9.49
N ALA A 26 6.39 -14.20 -9.56
CA ALA A 26 7.66 -14.89 -9.37
C ALA A 26 7.80 -15.44 -7.94
N GLY A 27 7.37 -14.68 -6.92
CA GLY A 27 7.33 -15.13 -5.53
C GLY A 27 6.44 -16.36 -5.34
N MET A 28 5.23 -16.33 -5.90
CA MET A 28 4.30 -17.47 -5.88
C MET A 28 4.90 -18.70 -6.58
N LEU A 29 5.52 -18.53 -7.74
CA LEU A 29 6.17 -19.63 -8.47
C LEU A 29 7.37 -20.21 -7.72
N LEU A 30 8.16 -19.39 -7.04
CA LEU A 30 9.33 -19.85 -6.28
C LEU A 30 8.98 -20.41 -4.89
N SER A 31 7.75 -20.16 -4.42
CA SER A 31 7.27 -20.61 -3.12
C SER A 31 7.19 -22.14 -3.01
N PRO A 32 7.07 -22.69 -1.78
CA PRO A 32 6.84 -24.11 -1.56
C PRO A 32 5.66 -24.69 -2.35
N GLU A 33 4.58 -23.93 -2.54
CA GLU A 33 3.39 -24.32 -3.31
C GLU A 33 3.60 -24.28 -4.84
N GLY A 34 4.70 -23.69 -5.30
CA GLY A 34 5.08 -23.62 -6.72
C GLY A 34 6.16 -24.64 -7.06
N LEU A 35 7.41 -24.17 -7.14
CA LEU A 35 8.57 -24.97 -7.54
C LEU A 35 9.37 -25.52 -6.35
N TYR A 36 8.97 -25.20 -5.10
CA TYR A 36 9.65 -25.63 -3.87
C TYR A 36 11.16 -25.30 -3.84
N LEU A 37 11.56 -24.24 -4.54
CA LEU A 37 12.97 -23.83 -4.64
C LEU A 37 13.41 -23.02 -3.41
N VAL A 38 12.46 -22.41 -2.71
CA VAL A 38 12.72 -21.51 -1.59
C VAL A 38 11.85 -21.93 -0.41
N ASN A 39 12.47 -22.58 0.58
CA ASN A 39 11.83 -22.89 1.86
C ASN A 39 12.18 -21.79 2.88
N LEU A 40 11.46 -20.69 2.77
CA LEU A 40 11.51 -19.60 3.74
C LEU A 40 10.25 -19.71 4.60
N SER A 41 10.43 -20.02 5.88
CA SER A 41 9.34 -19.87 6.84
C SER A 41 8.92 -18.40 6.89
N SER A 42 7.61 -18.13 6.78
CA SER A 42 7.02 -16.79 6.87
C SER A 42 7.40 -16.05 8.17
N SER A 43 7.86 -16.79 9.18
CA SER A 43 8.32 -16.28 10.47
C SER A 43 9.84 -16.05 10.54
N SER A 44 10.57 -16.15 9.42
CA SER A 44 12.02 -15.89 9.47
C SER A 44 12.26 -14.43 9.81
N THR A 45 12.94 -14.18 10.94
CA THR A 45 13.32 -12.85 11.42
C THR A 45 14.04 -12.04 10.34
N PHE A 46 14.77 -12.73 9.44
CA PHE A 46 15.45 -12.09 8.32
C PHE A 46 14.48 -11.40 7.34
N ILE A 47 13.39 -12.05 6.94
CA ILE A 47 12.42 -11.47 6.00
C ILE A 47 11.69 -10.29 6.64
N LEU A 48 11.29 -10.44 7.90
CA LEU A 48 10.63 -9.38 8.66
C LEU A 48 11.54 -8.15 8.77
N ASN A 49 12.80 -8.32 9.18
CA ASN A 49 13.76 -7.21 9.27
C ASN A 49 14.03 -6.56 7.91
N LEU A 50 14.11 -7.35 6.84
CA LEU A 50 14.33 -6.83 5.49
C LEU A 50 13.11 -6.04 4.98
N ALA A 51 11.90 -6.55 5.25
CA ALA A 51 10.65 -5.87 4.90
C ALA A 51 10.48 -4.58 5.70
N GLU A 52 10.79 -4.60 7.00
CA GLU A 52 10.79 -3.42 7.86
C GLU A 52 11.79 -2.36 7.35
N LEU A 53 13.03 -2.76 7.06
CA LEU A 53 14.03 -1.83 6.51
C LEU A 53 13.59 -1.25 5.16
N ALA A 54 13.03 -2.08 4.28
CA ALA A 54 12.51 -1.63 2.99
C ALA A 54 11.35 -0.64 3.16
N LEU A 55 10.45 -0.89 4.12
CA LEU A 55 9.33 -0.01 4.44
C LEU A 55 9.82 1.33 5.00
N VAL A 56 10.77 1.31 5.95
CA VAL A 56 11.39 2.52 6.50
C VAL A 56 12.06 3.35 5.40
N LEU A 57 12.87 2.71 4.55
CA LEU A 57 13.55 3.40 3.45
C LEU A 57 12.57 3.96 2.42
N THR A 58 11.49 3.24 2.11
CA THR A 58 10.47 3.69 1.16
C THR A 58 9.70 4.88 1.71
N LEU A 59 9.20 4.79 2.95
CA LEU A 59 8.50 5.88 3.62
C LEU A 59 9.40 7.12 3.77
N PHE A 60 10.66 6.93 4.14
CA PHE A 60 11.63 8.02 4.23
C PHE A 60 11.91 8.65 2.86
N SER A 61 12.13 7.82 1.83
CA SER A 61 12.37 8.31 0.48
C SER A 61 11.18 9.10 -0.05
N ASP A 62 9.96 8.68 0.26
CA ASP A 62 8.77 9.38 -0.17
C ASP A 62 8.54 10.66 0.63
N ALA A 63 8.72 10.64 1.94
CA ALA A 63 8.66 11.82 2.78
C ALA A 63 9.67 12.90 2.34
N SER A 64 10.86 12.50 1.89
CA SER A 64 11.91 13.43 1.43
C SER A 64 11.55 14.21 0.16
N LYS A 65 10.60 13.72 -0.64
CA LYS A 65 10.16 14.36 -1.89
C LYS A 65 8.98 15.33 -1.68
N ILE A 66 8.41 15.38 -0.47
CA ILE A 66 7.24 16.21 -0.18
C ILE A 66 7.68 17.66 0.03
N ASP A 67 7.16 18.55 -0.82
CA ASP A 67 7.27 20.00 -0.60
C ASP A 67 6.18 20.46 0.39
N LEU A 68 6.58 20.68 1.65
CA LEU A 68 5.72 21.14 2.73
C LEU A 68 5.07 22.51 2.42
N GLN A 69 5.75 23.39 1.67
CA GLN A 69 5.22 24.71 1.34
C GLN A 69 4.12 24.63 0.29
N ALA A 70 4.22 23.68 -0.65
CA ALA A 70 3.15 23.37 -1.60
C ALA A 70 1.93 22.73 -0.91
N LEU A 71 2.14 21.93 0.13
CA LEU A 71 1.09 21.31 0.94
C LEU A 71 0.27 22.36 1.71
N LEU A 72 0.93 23.41 2.21
CA LEU A 72 0.31 24.52 2.92
C LEU A 72 -0.39 25.53 1.99
N ARG A 73 -0.07 25.54 0.68
CA ARG A 73 -0.51 26.56 -0.28
C ARG A 73 -1.82 26.26 -1.03
N GLU A 74 -2.29 25.01 -1.13
CA GLU A 74 -3.49 24.73 -1.95
C GLU A 74 -4.51 23.71 -1.38
N GLU A 75 -5.77 24.19 -1.41
CA GLU A 75 -7.06 23.52 -1.65
C GLU A 75 -7.67 22.54 -0.62
N LYS A 76 -8.94 22.81 -0.26
CA LYS A 76 -9.77 22.01 0.68
C LYS A 76 -10.14 20.62 0.13
N LEU A 77 -9.93 20.38 -1.15
CA LEU A 77 -10.40 19.18 -1.87
C LEU A 77 -9.63 17.90 -1.48
N PRO A 78 -8.29 17.84 -1.54
CA PRO A 78 -7.54 16.65 -1.15
C PRO A 78 -7.66 16.34 0.34
N GLY A 79 -7.72 17.38 1.19
CA GLY A 79 -7.96 17.22 2.62
C GLY A 79 -9.31 16.59 2.95
N ARG A 80 -10.38 16.95 2.22
CA ARG A 80 -11.70 16.31 2.38
C ARG A 80 -11.72 14.87 1.89
N LEU A 81 -11.02 14.55 0.81
CA LEU A 81 -10.88 13.17 0.34
C LEU A 81 -10.11 12.32 1.35
N LEU A 82 -9.11 12.88 2.02
CA LEU A 82 -8.38 12.19 3.08
C LEU A 82 -9.24 11.99 4.34
N LEU A 83 -9.84 13.06 4.85
CA LEU A 83 -10.57 13.05 6.12
C LEU A 83 -11.93 12.37 6.04
N ILE A 84 -12.57 12.34 4.86
CA ILE A 84 -13.90 11.76 4.68
C ILE A 84 -13.83 10.50 3.82
N GLY A 85 -13.08 10.55 2.71
CA GLY A 85 -12.97 9.42 1.78
C GLY A 85 -12.28 8.22 2.43
N MET A 86 -11.14 8.43 3.09
CA MET A 86 -10.38 7.31 3.68
C MET A 86 -11.13 6.60 4.81
N PRO A 87 -11.79 7.29 5.78
CA PRO A 87 -12.62 6.58 6.76
C PRO A 87 -13.81 5.86 6.12
N LEU A 88 -14.41 6.45 5.07
CA LEU A 88 -15.53 5.83 4.38
C LEU A 88 -15.11 4.56 3.64
N THR A 89 -13.92 4.54 3.02
CA THR A 89 -13.36 3.35 2.38
C THR A 89 -12.96 2.29 3.40
N ILE A 90 -12.46 2.67 4.58
CA ILE A 90 -12.19 1.73 5.69
C ILE A 90 -13.50 1.06 6.12
N VAL A 91 -14.55 1.85 6.40
CA VAL A 91 -15.85 1.33 6.83
C VAL A 91 -16.46 0.44 5.75
N PHE A 92 -16.41 0.88 4.48
CA PHE A 92 -16.94 0.09 3.38
C PHE A 92 -16.18 -1.22 3.17
N GLY A 93 -14.85 -1.18 3.24
CA GLY A 93 -14.00 -2.38 3.19
C GLY A 93 -14.29 -3.35 4.34
N ALA A 94 -14.48 -2.83 5.56
CA ALA A 94 -14.84 -3.64 6.72
C ALA A 94 -16.24 -4.29 6.58
N ILE A 95 -17.22 -3.55 6.06
CA ILE A 95 -18.57 -4.10 5.79
C ILE A 95 -18.50 -5.22 4.75
N ILE A 96 -17.74 -5.03 3.66
CA ILE A 96 -17.55 -6.06 2.64
C ILE A 96 -16.85 -7.29 3.25
N ALA A 97 -15.80 -7.07 4.04
CA ALA A 97 -15.07 -8.16 4.70
C ALA A 97 -15.98 -8.97 5.64
N ALA A 98 -16.79 -8.29 6.47
CA ALA A 98 -17.74 -8.94 7.36
C ALA A 98 -18.84 -9.73 6.61
N PHE A 99 -19.21 -9.29 5.40
CA PHE A 99 -20.18 -10.01 4.57
C PHE A 99 -19.57 -11.23 3.87
N LEU A 100 -18.34 -11.09 3.37
CA LEU A 100 -17.64 -12.14 2.61
C LEU A 100 -17.11 -13.25 3.53
N PHE A 101 -16.59 -12.87 4.70
CA PHE A 101 -16.03 -13.80 5.68
C PHE A 101 -16.97 -13.92 6.88
N LYS A 102 -17.70 -15.04 6.95
CA LYS A 102 -18.66 -15.27 8.05
C LYS A 102 -18.02 -15.60 9.40
N ASN A 103 -16.72 -15.83 9.43
CA ASN A 103 -15.99 -16.36 10.59
C ASN A 103 -14.95 -15.38 11.15
N ILE A 104 -15.07 -14.09 10.86
CA ILE A 104 -14.16 -13.05 11.38
C ILE A 104 -14.88 -12.14 12.37
N THR A 105 -14.15 -11.67 13.36
CA THR A 105 -14.57 -10.66 14.32
C THR A 105 -14.71 -9.29 13.66
N LEU A 106 -15.46 -8.39 14.30
CA LEU A 106 -15.58 -7.01 13.84
C LEU A 106 -14.22 -6.28 13.81
N ALA A 107 -13.32 -6.65 14.72
CA ALA A 107 -11.95 -6.12 14.76
C ALA A 107 -11.14 -6.57 13.54
N GLU A 108 -11.19 -7.85 13.16
CA GLU A 108 -10.52 -8.39 11.97
C GLU A 108 -11.09 -7.80 10.68
N ALA A 109 -12.41 -7.64 10.59
CA ALA A 109 -13.04 -6.95 9.46
C ALA A 109 -12.55 -5.49 9.35
N GLY A 110 -12.44 -4.80 10.50
CA GLY A 110 -11.84 -3.47 10.59
C GLY A 110 -10.40 -3.44 10.10
N LEU A 111 -9.57 -4.40 10.52
CA LEU A 111 -8.17 -4.52 10.07
C LEU A 111 -8.08 -4.69 8.55
N ILE A 112 -8.91 -5.56 7.96
CA ILE A 112 -8.97 -5.74 6.51
C ILE A 112 -9.36 -4.41 5.82
N GLY A 113 -10.35 -3.70 6.36
CA GLY A 113 -10.77 -2.39 5.86
C GLY A 113 -9.64 -1.36 5.90
N VAL A 114 -8.84 -1.34 6.98
CA VAL A 114 -7.69 -0.44 7.09
C VAL A 114 -6.57 -0.82 6.14
N MET A 115 -6.27 -2.11 5.97
CA MET A 115 -5.23 -2.57 5.03
C MET A 115 -5.58 -2.31 3.56
N LEU A 116 -6.86 -2.35 3.19
CA LEU A 116 -7.33 -2.13 1.81
C LEU A 116 -7.56 -0.66 1.46
N SER A 117 -7.71 0.21 2.45
CA SER A 117 -8.04 1.62 2.24
C SER A 117 -6.91 2.46 1.63
N PRO A 118 -5.65 2.40 2.10
CA PRO A 118 -4.59 3.24 1.57
C PRO A 118 -4.27 2.84 0.13
N THR A 119 -4.27 3.83 -0.77
CA THR A 119 -3.89 3.65 -2.17
C THR A 119 -2.42 3.99 -2.34
N ASP A 120 -1.63 3.04 -2.86
CA ASP A 120 -0.19 3.21 -3.09
C ASP A 120 0.10 4.32 -4.13
N ALA A 121 0.87 5.32 -3.70
CA ALA A 121 1.33 6.43 -4.51
C ALA A 121 2.18 5.98 -5.73
N GLY A 122 2.91 4.87 -5.59
CA GLY A 122 3.81 4.32 -6.61
C GLY A 122 3.10 3.94 -7.91
N PHE A 123 1.90 3.35 -7.81
CA PHE A 123 1.10 3.01 -8.99
C PHE A 123 0.55 4.25 -9.69
N GLY A 124 0.12 5.27 -8.94
CA GLY A 124 -0.42 6.48 -9.54
C GLY A 124 0.64 7.37 -10.20
N GLN A 125 1.90 7.35 -9.74
CA GLN A 125 2.99 8.09 -10.40
C GLN A 125 3.24 7.59 -11.83
N ALA A 126 3.06 6.30 -12.09
CA ALA A 126 3.16 5.75 -13.45
C ALA A 126 2.10 6.36 -14.39
N ILE A 127 0.93 6.73 -13.87
CA ILE A 127 -0.14 7.41 -14.62
C ILE A 127 0.21 8.90 -14.83
N VAL A 128 0.73 9.57 -13.79
CA VAL A 128 1.14 10.98 -13.85
C VAL A 128 2.25 11.22 -14.89
N ASN A 129 3.14 10.25 -15.07
CA ASN A 129 4.22 10.32 -16.06
C ASN A 129 3.76 10.00 -17.51
N ASN A 130 2.49 9.68 -17.72
CA ASN A 130 1.96 9.37 -19.04
C ASN A 130 1.63 10.64 -19.82
N LYS A 131 2.37 10.89 -20.90
CA LYS A 131 2.19 12.04 -21.80
C LYS A 131 0.81 12.13 -22.46
N LYS A 132 0.01 11.06 -22.44
CA LYS A 132 -1.36 11.05 -23.00
C LYS A 132 -2.40 11.65 -22.05
N VAL A 133 -2.06 11.92 -20.79
CA VAL A 133 -2.99 12.45 -19.79
C VAL A 133 -2.85 13.98 -19.69
N SER A 134 -3.97 14.69 -19.59
CA SER A 134 -4.00 16.16 -19.44
C SER A 134 -3.29 16.60 -18.16
N GLU A 135 -2.52 17.69 -18.23
CA GLU A 135 -1.75 18.23 -17.08
C GLU A 135 -2.61 18.48 -15.85
N LYS A 136 -3.87 18.91 -16.04
CA LYS A 136 -4.83 19.12 -14.93
C LYS A 136 -5.12 17.81 -14.18
N LEU A 137 -5.33 16.72 -14.90
CA LEU A 137 -5.61 15.42 -14.29
C LEU A 137 -4.36 14.84 -13.61
N ASN A 138 -3.19 15.00 -14.22
CA ASN A 138 -1.91 14.61 -13.62
C ASN A 138 -1.66 15.33 -12.29
N THR A 139 -1.97 16.63 -12.21
CA THR A 139 -1.82 17.42 -10.98
C THR A 139 -2.76 16.95 -9.88
N VAL A 140 -4.03 16.67 -10.21
CA VAL A 140 -5.01 16.17 -9.23
C VAL A 140 -4.64 14.79 -8.72
N ILE A 141 -4.23 13.88 -9.61
CA ILE A 141 -3.77 12.54 -9.24
C ILE A 141 -2.52 12.64 -8.38
N TYR A 142 -1.50 13.40 -8.79
CA TYR A 142 -0.28 13.59 -8.01
C TYR A 142 -0.54 14.07 -6.59
N LYS A 143 -1.41 15.07 -6.43
CA LYS A 143 -1.83 15.57 -5.12
C LYS A 143 -2.57 14.53 -4.30
N ALA A 144 -3.47 13.75 -4.90
CA ALA A 144 -4.15 12.67 -4.21
C ALA A 144 -3.17 11.60 -3.70
N LEU A 145 -2.13 11.27 -4.49
CA LEU A 145 -1.11 10.29 -4.12
C LEU A 145 -0.23 10.78 -2.96
N ILE A 146 0.21 12.05 -2.95
CA ILE A 146 0.96 12.62 -1.82
C ILE A 146 0.12 12.53 -0.54
N ASN A 147 -1.15 12.90 -0.62
CA ASN A 147 -2.04 12.86 0.53
C ASN A 147 -2.26 11.43 1.05
N ALA A 148 -2.47 10.46 0.16
CA ALA A 148 -2.56 9.05 0.55
C ALA A 148 -1.29 8.56 1.26
N ASN A 149 -0.11 8.97 0.78
CA ASN A 149 1.17 8.59 1.38
C ASN A 149 1.38 9.23 2.77
N ILE A 150 0.93 10.46 2.98
CA ILE A 150 0.95 11.12 4.29
C ILE A 150 -0.02 10.45 5.27
N ALA A 151 -1.14 9.90 4.79
CA ALA A 151 -2.10 9.20 5.65
C ALA A 151 -1.66 7.78 6.02
N MET A 152 -0.80 7.14 5.24
CA MET A 152 -0.38 5.75 5.46
C MET A 152 0.24 5.50 6.85
N PRO A 153 1.18 6.34 7.35
CA PRO A 153 1.70 6.20 8.73
C PRO A 153 0.61 6.39 9.80
N SER A 154 -0.39 7.23 9.53
CA SER A 154 -1.48 7.46 10.47
C SER A 154 -2.43 6.26 10.58
N SER A 155 -2.64 5.52 9.48
CA SER A 155 -3.42 4.28 9.50
C SER A 155 -2.68 3.13 10.16
N ASP A 156 -1.35 3.01 10.01
CA ASP A 156 -0.55 2.00 10.72
C ASP A 156 -0.64 2.16 12.24
N ILE A 157 -0.69 3.40 12.73
CA ILE A 157 -0.91 3.68 14.15
C ILE A 157 -2.27 3.11 14.60
N VAL A 158 -3.34 3.32 13.81
CA VAL A 158 -4.67 2.78 14.13
C VAL A 158 -4.69 1.26 14.11
N VAL A 159 -4.00 0.62 13.16
CA VAL A 159 -3.81 -0.85 13.13
C VAL A 159 -3.09 -1.33 14.37
N HIS A 160 -1.98 -0.68 14.75
CA HIS A 160 -1.20 -1.05 15.93
C HIS A 160 -2.04 -0.93 17.22
N PHE A 161 -2.83 0.14 17.36
CA PHE A 161 -3.76 0.31 18.48
C PHE A 161 -4.90 -0.71 18.46
N ALA A 162 -5.44 -1.05 17.29
CA ALA A 162 -6.47 -2.07 17.16
C ALA A 162 -5.93 -3.45 17.57
N ASN A 163 -4.72 -3.79 17.11
CA ASN A 163 -4.07 -5.07 17.39
C ASN A 163 -3.75 -5.22 18.89
N GLN A 164 -3.27 -4.16 19.54
CA GLN A 164 -3.02 -4.16 20.99
C GLN A 164 -4.32 -4.43 21.77
N LYS A 165 -5.46 -3.88 21.33
CA LYS A 165 -6.78 -4.10 21.94
C LYS A 165 -7.30 -5.53 21.74
N THR A 166 -7.03 -6.13 20.59
CA THR A 166 -7.39 -7.53 20.30
C THR A 166 -6.58 -8.49 21.17
N GLU A 167 -5.29 -8.24 21.37
CA GLU A 167 -4.44 -9.03 22.28
C GLU A 167 -4.92 -8.94 23.74
N LEU A 168 -5.33 -7.75 24.20
CA LEU A 168 -5.90 -7.54 25.55
C LEU A 168 -7.23 -8.27 25.77
N THR A 169 -8.03 -8.46 24.72
CA THR A 169 -9.34 -9.14 24.80
C THR A 169 -9.22 -10.66 24.66
N ALA A 170 -8.14 -11.16 24.05
CA ALA A 170 -7.83 -12.59 23.93
C ALA A 170 -7.12 -13.17 25.17
N SER A 171 -6.71 -12.31 26.11
CA SER A 171 -6.05 -12.68 27.38
C SER A 171 -6.97 -12.70 28.60
N GLU A 172 -8.28 -12.47 28.43
CA GLU A 172 -9.34 -12.70 29.44
C GLU A 172 -10.15 -13.97 29.10
#